data_AF-A0A8T2IIB2-F1
#
_entry.id   AF-A0A8T2IIB2-F1
#
_cell.length_a   1.000
_cell.length_b   1.000
_cell.length_c   1.000
_cell.angle_alpha   90.00
_cell.angle_beta   90.00
_cell.angle_gamma   90.00
#
_symmetry.space_group_name_H-M   'P 1'
#
loop_
_entity.id
_entity.type
_entity.pdbx_description
1 polymer ?
#
loop_
_entity_poly.entity_id
_entity_poly.type
_entity_poly.pdbx_seq_one_letter_code
_entity_poly.pdbx_strand_id
1 'polypeptide(L)'
;MASNSLCQSAPPIPPNSEQEAVTAGIIIIGDEILKGYTRDTNSSFMCKKLRSIGVKVTKISVIPDDVDTIAGEVADFSSRYTYVLTSGGIGPTHDDVTFEAVAKAFGENIFPHPDLVFLVQKFFGKSDVLCPEMKLAQIPVSSTLNYGTDKKTGDCFMYPLVSVRNVYVFPGIPTLMERSLEGLEHLFRNENKRFHCREIFVNADEVAIAGVLGEINSRFRKHVCLGSYPEWGNNYYRVLLTLDSDSESHLEEAYNYLMEHLPPGVVIPFIKDPVTQAAAQVYQLAQSGSSLGQKVQAALHILEEALGQYSLEKICVAFNGGKDCTALLHLYHAAVQRRFPDRNAKLQALYIRIVSPFAEMEQFMQDTIRR
;
A
#
# COMPACT_ATOMS: atom_id res chain seq x y z
N MET A 1 14.49 -34.84 -30.02
CA MET A 1 14.48 -33.68 -30.95
C MET A 1 13.07 -33.54 -31.49
N ALA A 2 12.27 -32.66 -30.91
CA ALA A 2 10.93 -32.31 -31.38
C ALA A 2 10.65 -30.85 -30.99
N SER A 3 10.76 -29.98 -32.00
CA SER A 3 10.09 -28.69 -32.20
C SER A 3 9.66 -27.87 -30.98
N ASN A 4 10.51 -26.91 -30.62
CA ASN A 4 10.09 -25.64 -30.00
C ASN A 4 9.28 -24.83 -31.02
N SER A 5 8.00 -24.63 -30.75
CA SER A 5 7.14 -23.67 -31.44
C SER A 5 6.15 -23.11 -30.41
N LEU A 6 6.70 -22.39 -29.42
CA LEU A 6 5.89 -21.58 -28.52
C LEU A 6 5.41 -20.34 -29.29
N CYS A 7 4.08 -20.22 -29.33
CA CYS A 7 3.33 -19.15 -29.93
C CYS A 7 3.90 -17.78 -29.54
N GLN A 8 4.28 -17.01 -30.55
CA GLN A 8 4.51 -15.57 -30.42
C GLN A 8 3.13 -14.92 -30.22
N SER A 9 2.86 -14.44 -29.01
CA SER A 9 1.75 -13.53 -28.73
C SER A 9 1.92 -12.25 -29.54
N ALA A 10 0.88 -11.80 -30.23
CA ALA A 10 0.90 -10.49 -30.88
C ALA A 10 1.11 -9.39 -29.82
N PRO A 11 2.02 -8.42 -30.05
CA PRO A 11 2.22 -7.33 -29.12
C PRO A 11 0.95 -6.47 -29.00
N PRO A 12 0.68 -5.84 -27.84
CA PRO A 12 -0.39 -4.86 -27.73
C PRO A 12 -0.19 -3.76 -28.77
N ILE A 13 -1.30 -3.27 -29.34
CA ILE A 13 -1.31 -2.14 -30.28
C ILE A 13 -0.54 -0.99 -29.60
N PRO A 14 0.62 -0.55 -30.13
CA PRO A 14 1.35 0.54 -29.52
C PRO A 14 0.49 1.80 -29.60
N PRO A 15 0.43 2.63 -28.54
CA PRO A 15 -0.19 3.94 -28.63
C PRO A 15 0.51 4.72 -29.75
N ASN A 16 -0.29 5.21 -30.70
CA ASN A 16 0.18 6.11 -31.74
C ASN A 16 0.64 7.41 -31.05
N SER A 17 1.85 7.87 -31.40
CA SER A 17 2.49 9.15 -31.04
C SER A 17 3.11 9.26 -29.62
N GLU A 18 4.31 9.82 -29.60
CA GLU A 18 5.26 9.96 -28.47
C GLU A 18 4.77 10.80 -27.27
N GLN A 19 3.47 11.01 -27.03
CA GLN A 19 2.98 11.93 -25.98
C GLN A 19 1.73 11.50 -25.19
N GLU A 20 1.05 10.39 -25.50
CA GLU A 20 -0.08 9.96 -24.67
C GLU A 20 0.38 9.26 -23.40
N ALA A 21 0.01 9.83 -22.24
CA ALA A 21 0.31 9.24 -20.94
C ALA A 21 -0.38 7.88 -20.82
N VAL A 22 0.36 6.83 -20.47
CA VAL A 22 -0.21 5.51 -20.14
C VAL A 22 -1.09 5.64 -18.90
N THR A 23 -2.39 5.37 -19.07
CA THR A 23 -3.40 5.57 -18.02
C THR A 23 -4.05 4.26 -17.60
N ALA A 24 -4.55 4.23 -16.37
CA ALA A 24 -5.35 3.13 -15.85
C ALA A 24 -6.65 3.62 -15.23
N GLY A 25 -7.73 2.89 -15.49
CA GLY A 25 -8.97 2.94 -14.73
C GLY A 25 -9.10 1.71 -13.84
N ILE A 26 -9.59 1.88 -12.61
CA ILE A 26 -9.81 0.78 -11.67
C ILE A 26 -11.31 0.63 -11.40
N ILE A 27 -11.82 -0.58 -11.46
CA ILE A 27 -13.20 -0.93 -11.12
C ILE A 27 -13.20 -1.91 -9.95
N ILE A 28 -13.68 -1.47 -8.79
CA ILE A 28 -13.86 -2.32 -7.61
C ILE A 28 -15.30 -2.83 -7.64
N ILE A 29 -15.46 -4.14 -7.63
CA ILE A 29 -16.75 -4.83 -7.75
C ILE A 29 -17.00 -5.53 -6.41
N GLY A 30 -18.04 -5.12 -5.70
CA GLY A 30 -18.33 -5.68 -4.38
C GLY A 30 -19.36 -4.86 -3.62
N ASP A 31 -20.53 -5.46 -3.43
CA ASP A 31 -21.63 -4.93 -2.63
C ASP A 31 -21.22 -4.59 -1.19
N GLU A 32 -20.29 -5.37 -0.60
CA GLU A 32 -19.76 -5.16 0.75
C GLU A 32 -18.90 -3.91 0.87
N ILE A 33 -18.27 -3.47 -0.24
CA ILE A 33 -17.52 -2.22 -0.30
C ILE A 33 -18.51 -1.05 -0.30
N LEU A 34 -19.57 -1.12 -1.11
CA LEU A 34 -20.62 -0.11 -1.15
C LEU A 34 -21.39 0.01 0.17
N LYS A 35 -21.60 -1.11 0.87
CA LYS A 35 -22.21 -1.16 2.21
C LYS A 35 -21.27 -0.67 3.32
N GLY A 36 -19.98 -0.49 3.03
CA GLY A 36 -18.97 -0.07 4.00
C GLY A 36 -18.60 -1.13 5.04
N TYR A 37 -18.97 -2.40 4.81
CA TYR A 37 -18.61 -3.52 5.69
C TYR A 37 -17.14 -3.90 5.55
N THR A 38 -16.62 -3.77 4.34
CA THR A 38 -15.22 -4.00 4.03
C THR A 38 -14.59 -2.70 3.57
N ARG A 39 -13.45 -2.33 4.17
CA ARG A 39 -12.66 -1.21 3.70
C ARG A 39 -11.92 -1.64 2.43
N ASP A 40 -12.11 -0.91 1.35
CA ASP A 40 -11.33 -1.11 0.12
C ASP A 40 -9.85 -0.76 0.34
N THR A 41 -9.02 -1.79 0.35
CA THR A 41 -7.55 -1.68 0.34
C THR A 41 -6.95 -1.93 -1.03
N ASN A 42 -7.71 -2.55 -1.94
CA ASN A 42 -7.23 -3.00 -3.24
C ASN A 42 -6.94 -1.81 -4.13
N SER A 43 -7.86 -0.85 -4.21
CA SER A 43 -7.66 0.35 -5.02
C SER A 43 -6.44 1.16 -4.57
N SER A 44 -6.21 1.28 -3.26
CA SER A 44 -5.05 1.96 -2.70
C SER A 44 -3.74 1.28 -3.08
N PHE A 45 -3.68 -0.05 -2.98
CA PHE A 45 -2.51 -0.82 -3.38
C PHE A 45 -2.26 -0.69 -4.90
N MET A 46 -3.29 -0.89 -5.72
CA MET A 46 -3.19 -0.76 -7.17
C MET A 46 -2.68 0.63 -7.58
N CYS A 47 -3.20 1.71 -6.97
CA CYS A 47 -2.73 3.07 -7.23
C CYS A 47 -1.25 3.25 -6.94
N LYS A 48 -0.79 2.81 -5.76
CA LYS A 48 0.63 2.89 -5.38
C LYS A 48 1.50 2.07 -6.33
N LYS A 49 1.06 0.86 -6.66
CA LYS A 49 1.83 -0.07 -7.49
C LYS A 49 1.93 0.41 -8.93
N LEU A 50 0.81 0.77 -9.57
CA LEU A 50 0.76 1.30 -10.93
C LEU A 50 1.59 2.58 -11.06
N ARG A 51 1.48 3.48 -10.07
CA ARG A 51 2.31 4.69 -10.01
C ARG A 51 3.80 4.36 -9.94
N SER A 52 4.20 3.38 -9.13
CA SER A 52 5.62 2.98 -9.01
C SER A 52 6.22 2.42 -10.32
N ILE A 53 5.38 2.00 -11.26
CA ILE A 53 5.79 1.45 -12.57
C ILE A 53 5.41 2.36 -13.75
N GLY A 54 5.15 3.64 -13.49
CA GLY A 54 4.98 4.66 -14.55
C GLY A 54 3.57 4.75 -15.14
N VAL A 55 2.56 4.18 -14.49
CA VAL A 55 1.16 4.24 -14.95
C VAL A 55 0.35 5.21 -14.09
N LYS A 56 -0.36 6.14 -14.75
CA LYS A 56 -1.22 7.12 -14.08
C LYS A 56 -2.64 6.55 -13.92
N VAL A 57 -3.08 6.32 -12.67
CA VAL A 57 -4.49 6.03 -12.40
C VAL A 57 -5.31 7.33 -12.51
N THR A 58 -6.41 7.29 -13.26
CA THR A 58 -7.23 8.47 -13.60
C THR A 58 -8.62 8.43 -12.97
N LYS A 59 -9.23 7.25 -12.85
CA LYS A 59 -10.54 7.05 -12.22
C LYS A 59 -10.57 5.72 -11.50
N ILE A 60 -11.20 5.73 -10.33
CA ILE A 60 -11.61 4.53 -9.60
C ILE A 60 -13.13 4.55 -9.53
N SER A 61 -13.77 3.45 -9.89
CA SER A 61 -15.21 3.25 -9.75
C SER A 61 -15.46 2.09 -8.80
N VAL A 62 -16.44 2.23 -7.90
CA VAL A 62 -16.88 1.18 -7.00
C VAL A 62 -18.34 0.88 -7.34
N ILE A 63 -18.64 -0.36 -7.70
CA ILE A 63 -19.93 -0.75 -8.27
C ILE A 63 -20.45 -2.06 -7.65
N PRO A 64 -21.78 -2.30 -7.67
CA PRO A 64 -22.36 -3.53 -7.13
C PRO A 64 -22.05 -4.75 -8.00
N ASP A 65 -22.28 -5.94 -7.45
CA ASP A 65 -22.22 -7.23 -8.13
C ASP A 65 -23.43 -7.44 -9.08
N ASP A 66 -23.53 -6.57 -10.08
CA ASP A 66 -24.59 -6.56 -11.09
C ASP A 66 -24.01 -6.59 -12.51
N VAL A 67 -24.46 -7.56 -13.31
CA VAL A 67 -23.91 -7.82 -14.66
C VAL A 67 -24.02 -6.61 -15.57
N ASP A 68 -25.16 -5.93 -15.58
CA ASP A 68 -25.41 -4.79 -16.46
C ASP A 68 -24.55 -3.58 -16.08
N THR A 69 -24.47 -3.32 -14.78
CA THR A 69 -23.66 -2.22 -14.21
C THR A 69 -22.18 -2.44 -14.49
N ILE A 70 -21.67 -3.64 -14.23
CA ILE A 70 -20.27 -3.98 -14.50
C ILE A 70 -19.98 -3.91 -16.00
N ALA A 71 -20.85 -4.46 -16.85
CA ALA A 71 -20.64 -4.44 -18.30
C ALA A 71 -20.57 -3.01 -18.86
N GLY A 72 -21.46 -2.12 -18.39
CA GLY A 72 -21.47 -0.72 -18.77
C GLY A 72 -20.19 0.02 -18.36
N GLU A 73 -19.77 -0.14 -17.10
CA GLU A 73 -18.56 0.52 -16.59
C GLU A 73 -17.28 -0.03 -17.26
N VAL A 74 -17.21 -1.33 -17.53
CA VAL A 74 -16.11 -1.97 -18.26
C VAL A 74 -16.00 -1.44 -19.69
N ALA A 75 -17.11 -1.40 -20.43
CA ALA A 75 -17.13 -0.88 -21.80
C ALA A 75 -16.69 0.58 -21.84
N ASP A 76 -17.19 1.38 -20.89
CA ASP A 76 -16.83 2.78 -20.75
C ASP A 76 -15.34 2.97 -20.45
N PHE A 77 -14.81 2.28 -19.43
CA PHE A 77 -13.41 2.38 -19.03
C PHE A 77 -12.47 1.90 -20.13
N SER A 78 -12.81 0.79 -20.79
CA SER A 78 -12.02 0.19 -21.86
C SER A 78 -11.81 1.16 -23.02
N SER A 79 -12.79 2.02 -23.30
CA SER A 79 -12.70 3.04 -24.35
C SER A 79 -11.86 4.27 -23.98
N ARG A 80 -11.65 4.55 -22.68
CA ARG A 80 -11.02 5.79 -22.20
C ARG A 80 -9.60 5.62 -21.68
N TYR A 81 -9.22 4.43 -21.23
CA TYR A 81 -7.96 4.19 -20.53
C TYR A 81 -7.12 3.13 -21.21
N THR A 82 -5.79 3.26 -21.08
CA THR A 82 -4.86 2.26 -21.64
C THR A 82 -5.05 0.90 -20.99
N TYR A 83 -5.23 0.88 -19.67
CA TYR A 83 -5.49 -0.34 -18.89
C TYR A 83 -6.77 -0.18 -18.05
N VAL A 84 -7.54 -1.25 -17.94
CA VAL A 84 -8.67 -1.34 -17.01
C VAL A 84 -8.39 -2.50 -16.08
N LEU A 85 -8.33 -2.24 -14.78
CA LEU A 85 -8.13 -3.28 -13.77
C LEU A 85 -9.44 -3.42 -13.00
N THR A 86 -10.02 -4.61 -12.99
CA THR A 86 -11.15 -4.92 -12.10
C THR A 86 -10.66 -5.68 -10.88
N SER A 87 -11.34 -5.58 -9.74
CA SER A 87 -11.08 -6.42 -8.56
C SER A 87 -12.40 -6.80 -7.89
N GLY A 88 -12.65 -8.11 -7.79
CA GLY A 88 -13.87 -8.67 -7.19
C GLY A 88 -14.77 -9.41 -8.18
N GLY A 89 -15.74 -10.15 -7.64
CA GLY A 89 -16.76 -10.88 -8.41
C GLY A 89 -16.25 -12.01 -9.31
N ILE A 90 -15.15 -12.69 -8.94
CA ILE A 90 -14.59 -13.83 -9.72
C ILE A 90 -14.53 -15.15 -8.96
N GLY A 91 -15.17 -15.26 -7.80
CA GLY A 91 -15.29 -16.51 -7.06
C GLY A 91 -16.32 -17.50 -7.63
N PRO A 92 -16.56 -18.60 -6.93
CA PRO A 92 -17.52 -19.63 -7.34
C PRO A 92 -18.97 -19.31 -6.94
N THR A 93 -19.23 -18.18 -6.27
CA THR A 93 -20.55 -17.86 -5.72
C THR A 93 -21.46 -17.21 -6.77
N HIS A 94 -22.75 -17.11 -6.46
CA HIS A 94 -23.79 -16.70 -7.41
C HIS A 94 -23.67 -15.23 -7.82
N ASP A 95 -23.24 -14.41 -6.88
CA ASP A 95 -22.91 -12.98 -6.98
C ASP A 95 -21.59 -12.70 -7.71
N ASP A 96 -20.70 -13.70 -7.88
CA ASP A 96 -19.45 -13.51 -8.62
C ASP A 96 -19.67 -13.46 -10.15
N VAL A 97 -20.07 -12.31 -10.68
CA VAL A 97 -20.55 -12.19 -12.08
C VAL A 97 -19.61 -11.41 -13.02
N THR A 98 -18.36 -11.17 -12.61
CA THR A 98 -17.45 -10.29 -13.34
C THR A 98 -17.08 -10.83 -14.71
N PHE A 99 -16.86 -12.15 -14.88
CA PHE A 99 -16.52 -12.71 -16.20
C PHE A 99 -17.69 -12.62 -17.18
N GLU A 100 -18.91 -12.87 -16.71
CA GLU A 100 -20.14 -12.72 -17.49
C GLU A 100 -20.35 -11.28 -17.93
N ALA A 101 -20.12 -10.33 -17.02
CA ALA A 101 -20.22 -8.91 -17.32
C ALA A 101 -19.15 -8.43 -18.31
N VAL A 102 -17.91 -8.89 -18.18
CA VAL A 102 -16.84 -8.57 -19.15
C VAL A 102 -17.17 -9.14 -20.53
N ALA A 103 -17.69 -10.36 -20.61
CA ALA A 103 -18.15 -10.94 -21.87
C ALA A 103 -19.27 -10.08 -22.51
N LYS A 104 -20.25 -9.68 -21.69
CA LYS A 104 -21.36 -8.81 -22.11
C LYS A 104 -20.87 -7.45 -22.60
N ALA A 105 -19.89 -6.82 -21.92
CA ALA A 105 -19.32 -5.54 -22.30
C ALA A 105 -18.73 -5.54 -23.73
N PHE A 106 -18.23 -6.70 -24.17
CA PHE A 106 -17.61 -6.87 -25.49
C PHE A 106 -18.48 -7.64 -26.50
N GLY A 107 -19.72 -7.98 -26.13
CA GLY A 107 -20.65 -8.67 -27.00
C GLY A 107 -20.25 -10.11 -27.32
N GLU A 108 -19.58 -10.79 -26.39
CA GLU A 108 -19.17 -12.19 -26.54
C GLU A 108 -19.78 -13.10 -25.47
N ASN A 109 -19.69 -14.41 -25.69
CA ASN A 109 -20.13 -15.41 -24.72
C ASN A 109 -18.99 -15.83 -23.80
N ILE A 110 -19.33 -16.44 -22.67
CA ILE A 110 -18.38 -17.18 -21.85
C ILE A 110 -18.29 -18.63 -22.32
N PHE A 111 -17.15 -19.27 -22.08
CA PHE A 111 -16.96 -20.69 -22.34
C PHE A 111 -16.02 -21.32 -21.29
N PRO A 112 -16.11 -22.64 -21.05
CA PRO A 112 -15.18 -23.33 -20.16
C PRO A 112 -13.80 -23.45 -20.82
N HIS A 113 -12.83 -22.65 -20.37
CA HIS A 113 -11.48 -22.67 -20.92
C HIS A 113 -10.73 -23.94 -20.47
N PRO A 114 -10.22 -24.78 -21.39
CA PRO A 114 -9.63 -26.09 -21.06
C PRO A 114 -8.55 -26.04 -19.96
N ASP A 115 -7.64 -25.09 -20.03
CA ASP A 115 -6.57 -24.94 -19.03
C ASP A 115 -7.12 -24.60 -17.63
N LEU A 116 -8.12 -23.73 -17.54
CA LEU A 116 -8.73 -23.38 -16.25
C LEU A 116 -9.56 -24.53 -15.71
N VAL A 117 -10.27 -25.27 -16.57
CA VAL A 117 -10.97 -26.51 -16.17
C VAL A 117 -9.99 -27.50 -15.55
N PHE A 118 -8.83 -27.72 -16.19
CA PHE A 118 -7.80 -28.60 -15.68
C PHE A 118 -7.26 -28.11 -14.32
N LEU A 119 -7.03 -26.81 -14.15
CA LEU A 119 -6.60 -26.23 -12.89
C LEU A 119 -7.65 -26.40 -11.79
N VAL A 120 -8.92 -26.11 -12.07
CA VAL A 120 -10.03 -26.30 -11.13
C VAL A 120 -10.13 -27.76 -10.69
N GLN A 121 -10.04 -28.71 -11.64
CA GLN A 121 -10.02 -30.15 -11.35
C GLN A 121 -8.85 -30.52 -10.43
N LYS A 122 -7.65 -29.99 -10.71
CA LYS A 122 -6.44 -30.25 -9.92
C LYS A 122 -6.52 -29.68 -8.50
N PHE A 123 -7.08 -28.47 -8.33
CA PHE A 123 -7.11 -27.78 -7.04
C PHE A 123 -8.27 -28.24 -6.15
N PHE A 124 -9.45 -28.46 -6.71
CA PHE A 124 -10.66 -28.77 -5.95
C PHE A 124 -11.03 -30.26 -6.00
N GLY A 125 -10.37 -31.06 -6.85
CA GLY A 125 -10.65 -32.49 -7.01
C GLY A 125 -12.04 -32.79 -7.59
N LYS A 126 -12.66 -31.81 -8.27
CA LYS A 126 -14.01 -31.89 -8.83
C LYS A 126 -13.96 -32.17 -10.32
N SER A 127 -14.74 -33.13 -10.79
CA SER A 127 -14.79 -33.52 -12.21
C SER A 127 -16.10 -33.16 -12.90
N ASP A 128 -17.12 -32.75 -12.14
CA ASP A 128 -18.44 -32.41 -12.67
C ASP A 128 -18.47 -30.96 -13.15
N VAL A 129 -18.98 -30.74 -14.37
CA VAL A 129 -19.10 -29.43 -15.00
C VAL A 129 -20.12 -28.54 -14.29
N LEU A 130 -21.06 -29.13 -13.54
CA LEU A 130 -22.11 -28.40 -12.82
C LEU A 130 -21.68 -27.89 -11.43
N CYS A 131 -20.45 -28.19 -10.98
CA CYS A 131 -20.01 -27.71 -9.67
C CYS A 131 -19.76 -26.19 -9.66
N PRO A 132 -20.08 -25.47 -8.57
CA PRO A 132 -19.88 -24.02 -8.48
C PRO A 132 -18.46 -23.58 -8.80
N GLU A 133 -17.46 -24.39 -8.46
CA GLU A 133 -16.04 -24.12 -8.71
C GLU A 133 -15.70 -24.03 -10.20
N MET A 134 -16.46 -24.67 -11.09
CA MET A 134 -16.27 -24.58 -12.53
C MET A 134 -16.60 -23.20 -13.10
N LYS A 135 -17.29 -22.34 -12.35
CA LYS A 135 -17.50 -20.93 -12.71
C LYS A 135 -16.17 -20.19 -12.90
N LEU A 136 -15.14 -20.55 -12.13
CA LEU A 136 -13.77 -20.05 -12.28
C LEU A 136 -13.13 -20.36 -13.63
N ALA A 137 -13.65 -21.34 -14.37
CA ALA A 137 -13.18 -21.70 -15.69
C ALA A 137 -14.04 -21.13 -16.83
N GLN A 138 -15.20 -20.54 -16.51
CA GLN A 138 -16.10 -19.92 -17.49
C GLN A 138 -15.67 -18.47 -17.73
N ILE A 139 -14.92 -18.25 -18.79
CA ILE A 139 -14.34 -16.94 -19.12
C ILE A 139 -14.78 -16.49 -20.52
N PRO A 140 -14.71 -15.18 -20.84
CA PRO A 140 -15.04 -14.68 -22.17
C PRO A 140 -14.21 -15.36 -23.28
N VAL A 141 -14.79 -15.57 -24.47
CA VAL A 141 -14.15 -16.31 -25.58
C VAL A 141 -12.79 -15.73 -25.99
N SER A 142 -12.66 -14.41 -26.04
CA SER A 142 -11.42 -13.73 -26.44
C SER A 142 -10.38 -13.56 -25.32
N SER A 143 -10.54 -14.28 -24.21
CA SER A 143 -9.66 -14.18 -23.04
C SER A 143 -8.22 -14.62 -23.32
N THR A 144 -7.28 -13.93 -22.70
CA THR A 144 -5.87 -14.29 -22.60
C THR A 144 -5.55 -14.68 -21.15
N LEU A 145 -4.80 -15.77 -20.97
CA LEU A 145 -4.32 -16.23 -19.67
C LEU A 145 -2.91 -15.69 -19.42
N ASN A 146 -2.77 -14.84 -18.39
CA ASN A 146 -1.49 -14.22 -18.04
C ASN A 146 -0.90 -14.88 -16.79
N TYR A 147 0.27 -15.51 -16.93
CA TYR A 147 0.94 -16.18 -15.83
C TYR A 147 1.98 -15.27 -15.20
N GLY A 148 1.78 -14.93 -13.92
CA GLY A 148 2.74 -14.14 -13.14
C GLY A 148 3.85 -15.00 -12.55
N THR A 149 4.87 -14.34 -12.01
CA THR A 149 5.97 -15.00 -11.30
C THR A 149 6.02 -14.52 -9.86
N ASP A 150 6.21 -15.46 -8.92
CA ASP A 150 6.42 -15.13 -7.52
C ASP A 150 7.79 -14.50 -7.34
N LYS A 151 7.85 -13.24 -6.91
CA LYS A 151 9.13 -12.55 -6.72
C LYS A 151 9.98 -13.14 -5.59
N LYS A 152 9.38 -13.86 -4.65
CA LYS A 152 10.10 -14.44 -3.51
C LYS A 152 10.72 -15.77 -3.86
N THR A 153 10.00 -16.62 -4.61
CA THR A 153 10.47 -17.97 -4.94
C THR A 153 11.01 -18.11 -6.36
N GLY A 154 10.62 -17.21 -7.27
CA GLY A 154 10.92 -17.30 -8.70
C GLY A 154 9.97 -18.24 -9.46
N ASP A 155 9.01 -18.86 -8.78
CA ASP A 155 8.10 -19.83 -9.39
C ASP A 155 6.98 -19.16 -10.19
N CYS A 156 6.57 -19.79 -11.27
CA CYS A 156 5.37 -19.40 -12.01
C CYS A 156 4.12 -19.59 -11.14
N PHE A 157 3.20 -18.63 -11.18
CA PHE A 157 1.89 -18.80 -10.56
C PHE A 157 1.15 -19.96 -11.21
N MET A 158 0.52 -20.78 -10.37
CA MET A 158 -0.27 -21.91 -10.86
C MET A 158 -1.60 -21.48 -11.47
N TYR A 159 -2.14 -20.33 -11.05
CA TYR A 159 -3.40 -19.79 -11.55
C TYR A 159 -3.15 -18.47 -12.30
N PRO A 160 -3.63 -18.32 -13.55
CA PRO A 160 -3.38 -17.12 -14.35
C PRO A 160 -4.33 -15.98 -14.01
N LEU A 161 -3.95 -14.76 -14.37
CA LEU A 161 -4.85 -13.62 -14.45
C LEU A 161 -5.51 -13.60 -15.84
N VAL A 162 -6.83 -13.59 -15.87
CA VAL A 162 -7.60 -13.52 -17.12
C VAL A 162 -7.69 -12.06 -17.57
N SER A 163 -7.43 -11.82 -18.85
CA SER A 163 -7.64 -10.50 -19.46
C SER A 163 -8.39 -10.59 -20.78
N VAL A 164 -9.20 -9.57 -21.08
CA VAL A 164 -9.90 -9.42 -22.36
C VAL A 164 -9.62 -8.02 -22.88
N ARG A 165 -9.02 -7.92 -24.07
CA ARG A 165 -8.52 -6.64 -24.62
C ARG A 165 -7.60 -5.95 -23.60
N ASN A 166 -7.94 -4.73 -23.17
CA ASN A 166 -7.21 -3.97 -22.15
C ASN A 166 -7.79 -4.11 -20.73
N VAL A 167 -8.70 -5.06 -20.49
CA VAL A 167 -9.34 -5.31 -19.19
C VAL A 167 -8.69 -6.51 -18.51
N TYR A 168 -8.19 -6.31 -17.29
CA TYR A 168 -7.49 -7.30 -16.48
C TYR A 168 -8.29 -7.59 -15.22
N VAL A 169 -8.69 -8.85 -15.03
CA VAL A 169 -9.69 -9.23 -14.03
C VAL A 169 -9.01 -9.81 -12.78
N PHE A 170 -8.85 -8.99 -11.74
CA PHE A 170 -8.19 -9.41 -10.49
C PHE A 170 -9.16 -10.01 -9.46
N PRO A 171 -8.68 -10.91 -8.58
CA PRO A 171 -9.44 -11.36 -7.43
C PRO A 171 -9.78 -10.20 -6.48
N GLY A 172 -10.88 -10.36 -5.73
CA GLY A 172 -11.30 -9.42 -4.68
C GLY A 172 -10.50 -9.57 -3.38
N ILE A 173 -9.96 -10.77 -3.10
CA ILE A 173 -9.18 -11.03 -1.89
C ILE A 173 -7.85 -10.25 -1.96
N PRO A 174 -7.56 -9.33 -1.00
CA PRO A 174 -6.43 -8.41 -1.12
C PRO A 174 -5.09 -9.10 -1.35
N THR A 175 -4.79 -10.14 -0.56
CA THR A 175 -3.50 -10.86 -0.66
C THR A 175 -3.28 -11.53 -2.01
N LEU A 176 -4.36 -12.00 -2.65
CA LEU A 176 -4.28 -12.59 -4.00
C LEU A 176 -4.13 -11.51 -5.06
N MET A 177 -4.87 -10.40 -4.93
CA MET A 177 -4.79 -9.27 -5.85
C MET A 177 -3.39 -8.66 -5.86
N GLU A 178 -2.84 -8.38 -4.67
CA GLU A 178 -1.51 -7.82 -4.49
C GLU A 178 -0.45 -8.72 -5.14
N ARG A 179 -0.50 -10.01 -4.82
CA ARG A 179 0.41 -11.01 -5.38
C ARG A 179 0.33 -11.09 -6.91
N SER A 180 -0.89 -11.11 -7.47
CA SER A 180 -1.08 -11.15 -8.92
C SER A 180 -0.51 -9.91 -9.60
N LEU A 181 -0.79 -8.71 -9.08
CA LEU A 181 -0.32 -7.46 -9.68
C LEU A 181 1.21 -7.32 -9.59
N GLU A 182 1.82 -7.78 -8.49
CA GLU A 182 3.27 -7.80 -8.36
C GLU A 182 3.96 -8.76 -9.33
N GLY A 183 3.40 -9.96 -9.50
CA GLY A 183 3.95 -10.97 -10.42
C GLY A 183 3.74 -10.62 -11.90
N LEU A 184 2.76 -9.78 -12.21
CA LEU A 184 2.40 -9.35 -13.57
C LEU A 184 2.75 -7.90 -13.87
N GLU A 185 3.56 -7.24 -13.03
CA GLU A 185 3.88 -5.82 -13.20
C GLU A 185 4.50 -5.48 -14.56
N HIS A 186 5.15 -6.45 -15.21
CA HIS A 186 5.77 -6.30 -16.52
C HIS A 186 4.75 -6.00 -17.62
N LEU A 187 3.49 -6.41 -17.46
CA LEU A 187 2.40 -6.12 -18.39
C LEU A 187 2.02 -4.64 -18.39
N PHE A 188 2.18 -3.97 -17.26
CA PHE A 188 1.73 -2.60 -17.06
C PHE A 188 2.87 -1.57 -17.10
N ARG A 189 4.12 -2.03 -16.94
CA ARG A 189 5.28 -1.17 -16.76
C ARG A 189 5.48 -0.21 -17.95
N ASN A 190 5.58 1.07 -17.62
CA ASN A 190 5.97 2.12 -18.56
C ASN A 190 7.38 2.62 -18.20
N GLU A 191 8.40 2.18 -18.94
CA GLU A 191 9.79 2.55 -18.66
C GLU A 191 10.10 4.03 -18.95
N ASN A 192 9.31 4.66 -19.82
CA ASN A 192 9.50 6.04 -20.27
C ASN A 192 8.91 7.06 -19.28
N LYS A 193 8.18 6.62 -18.25
CA LYS A 193 7.53 7.49 -17.29
C LYS A 193 7.93 7.16 -15.87
N ARG A 194 8.38 8.19 -15.15
CA ARG A 194 8.63 8.12 -13.71
C ARG A 194 7.86 9.21 -13.01
N PHE A 195 7.41 8.89 -11.81
CA PHE A 195 6.72 9.81 -10.95
C PHE A 195 7.60 10.11 -9.75
N HIS A 196 7.78 11.39 -9.47
CA HIS A 196 8.63 11.89 -8.41
C HIS A 196 7.73 12.59 -7.38
N CYS A 197 7.95 12.31 -6.11
CA CYS A 197 7.20 12.90 -5.02
C CYS A 197 8.15 13.36 -3.91
N ARG A 198 7.91 14.57 -3.39
CA ARG A 198 8.56 15.11 -2.19
C ARG A 198 7.49 15.35 -1.13
N GLU A 199 7.76 14.88 0.06
CA GLU A 199 6.93 15.13 1.24
C GLU A 199 7.65 16.11 2.16
N ILE A 200 6.92 17.10 2.65
CA ILE A 200 7.42 18.15 3.54
C ILE A 200 6.49 18.22 4.74
N PHE A 201 7.05 18.08 5.92
CA PHE A 201 6.31 18.10 7.17
C PHE A 201 6.43 19.47 7.81
N VAL A 202 5.30 20.09 8.09
CA VAL A 202 5.22 21.46 8.56
C VAL A 202 4.54 21.51 9.92
N ASN A 203 5.19 22.15 10.89
CA ASN A 203 4.66 22.45 12.22
C ASN A 203 4.11 23.88 12.28
N ALA A 204 3.16 24.17 11.40
CA ALA A 204 2.40 25.42 11.36
C ALA A 204 0.98 25.12 10.90
N ASP A 205 0.03 25.97 11.26
CA ASP A 205 -1.34 25.85 10.80
C ASP A 205 -1.43 26.12 9.29
N GLU A 206 -2.30 25.40 8.58
CA GLU A 206 -2.46 25.56 7.13
C GLU A 206 -2.77 27.02 6.74
N VAL A 207 -3.58 27.70 7.54
CA VAL A 207 -3.92 29.12 7.34
C VAL A 207 -2.68 30.02 7.31
N ALA A 208 -1.66 29.71 8.11
CA ALA A 208 -0.43 30.50 8.18
C ALA A 208 0.45 30.33 6.92
N ILE A 209 0.32 29.20 6.22
CA ILE A 209 1.12 28.89 5.01
C ILE A 209 0.30 28.98 3.72
N ALA A 210 -1.02 29.15 3.79
CA ALA A 210 -1.93 29.13 2.65
C ALA A 210 -1.57 30.13 1.54
N GLY A 211 -1.05 31.32 1.90
CA GLY A 211 -0.57 32.30 0.93
C GLY A 211 0.56 31.75 0.05
N VAL A 212 1.57 31.15 0.69
CA VAL A 212 2.73 30.53 0.01
C VAL A 212 2.28 29.35 -0.86
N LEU A 213 1.35 28.53 -0.36
CA LEU A 213 0.80 27.41 -1.13
C LEU A 213 0.06 27.91 -2.40
N GLY A 214 -0.67 29.02 -2.29
CA GLY A 214 -1.36 29.65 -3.41
C GLY A 214 -0.42 30.17 -4.49
N GLU A 215 0.70 30.79 -4.08
CA GLU A 215 1.75 31.27 -5.00
C GLU A 215 2.40 30.12 -5.77
N ILE A 216 2.80 29.05 -5.06
CA ILE A 216 3.40 27.87 -5.68
C ILE A 216 2.45 27.19 -6.64
N ASN A 217 1.20 26.97 -6.23
CA ASN A 217 0.24 26.35 -7.11
C ASN A 217 0.04 27.21 -8.37
N SER A 218 -0.03 28.52 -8.25
CA SER A 218 -0.16 29.42 -9.41
C SER A 218 1.03 29.32 -10.37
N ARG A 219 2.25 29.20 -9.84
CA ARG A 219 3.49 29.13 -10.61
C ARG A 219 3.74 27.77 -11.25
N PHE A 220 3.52 26.68 -10.50
CA PHE A 220 3.96 25.34 -10.88
C PHE A 220 2.83 24.37 -11.29
N ARG A 221 1.54 24.72 -11.16
CA ARG A 221 0.39 23.81 -11.45
C ARG A 221 0.41 23.07 -12.79
N LYS A 222 1.14 23.59 -13.78
CA LYS A 222 1.27 22.94 -15.10
C LYS A 222 2.14 21.68 -15.06
N HIS A 223 3.08 21.61 -14.12
CA HIS A 223 4.12 20.56 -14.07
C HIS A 223 4.23 19.90 -12.70
N VAL A 224 3.76 20.54 -11.63
CA VAL A 224 3.81 20.04 -10.26
C VAL A 224 2.43 20.15 -9.63
N CYS A 225 1.95 19.06 -9.07
CA CYS A 225 0.75 19.02 -8.24
C CYS A 225 1.16 19.20 -6.77
N LEU A 226 0.64 20.25 -6.14
CA LEU A 226 0.82 20.51 -4.72
C LEU A 226 -0.40 19.99 -3.94
N GLY A 227 -0.16 19.13 -2.97
CA GLY A 227 -1.14 18.67 -1.99
C GLY A 227 -0.85 19.24 -0.60
N SER A 228 -1.91 19.52 0.15
CA SER A 228 -1.85 19.96 1.55
C SER A 228 -2.82 19.11 2.36
N TYR A 229 -2.29 18.47 3.42
CA TYR A 229 -3.03 17.53 4.25
C TYR A 229 -2.83 17.89 5.73
N PRO A 230 -3.77 18.62 6.35
CA PRO A 230 -3.75 18.90 7.77
C PRO A 230 -3.97 17.64 8.61
N GLU A 231 -3.25 17.53 9.72
CA GLU A 231 -3.33 16.39 10.64
C GLU A 231 -3.51 16.91 12.08
N TRP A 232 -4.76 17.00 12.54
CA TRP A 232 -5.09 17.65 13.81
C TRP A 232 -4.71 16.81 15.05
N GLY A 233 -4.58 15.49 14.90
CA GLY A 233 -4.25 14.58 15.99
C GLY A 233 -2.75 14.35 16.22
N ASN A 234 -1.89 14.97 15.41
CA ASN A 234 -0.47 14.69 15.42
C ASN A 234 0.32 15.75 16.21
N ASN A 235 1.07 15.28 17.21
CA ASN A 235 1.89 16.14 18.06
C ASN A 235 3.25 16.50 17.42
N TYR A 236 3.63 15.87 16.30
CA TYR A 236 4.90 16.11 15.62
C TYR A 236 4.77 17.18 14.53
N TYR A 237 3.86 17.01 13.57
CA TYR A 237 3.58 17.98 12.51
C TYR A 237 2.09 18.31 12.46
N ARG A 238 1.76 19.47 11.90
CA ARG A 238 0.38 19.94 11.72
C ARG A 238 -0.12 19.78 10.29
N VAL A 239 0.75 19.91 9.30
CA VAL A 239 0.41 19.80 7.88
C VAL A 239 1.48 18.98 7.16
N LEU A 240 1.04 17.99 6.37
CA LEU A 240 1.85 17.32 5.37
C LEU A 240 1.62 18.00 4.01
N LEU A 241 2.70 18.54 3.43
CA LEU A 241 2.70 19.02 2.06
C LEU A 241 3.32 17.96 1.15
N THR A 242 2.72 17.76 -0.03
CA THR A 242 3.25 16.86 -1.05
C THR A 242 3.44 17.61 -2.34
N LEU A 243 4.62 17.49 -2.95
CA LEU A 243 4.88 17.94 -4.31
C LEU A 243 5.02 16.73 -5.20
N ASP A 244 4.28 16.71 -6.30
CA ASP A 244 4.17 15.56 -7.17
C ASP A 244 4.37 15.97 -8.63
N SER A 245 5.31 15.32 -9.34
CA SER A 245 5.63 15.64 -10.73
C SER A 245 6.09 14.43 -11.52
N ASP A 246 6.00 14.52 -12.84
CA ASP A 246 6.61 13.59 -13.79
C ASP A 246 8.00 14.03 -14.27
N SER A 247 8.50 15.16 -13.77
CA SER A 247 9.83 15.71 -14.03
C SER A 247 10.56 15.99 -12.73
N GLU A 248 11.71 15.34 -12.54
CA GLU A 248 12.56 15.57 -11.38
C GLU A 248 13.04 17.02 -11.30
N SER A 249 13.38 17.64 -12.44
CA SER A 249 13.82 19.04 -12.48
C SER A 249 12.73 20.01 -12.02
N HIS A 250 11.49 19.84 -12.48
CA HIS A 250 10.38 20.71 -12.07
C HIS A 250 10.03 20.51 -10.60
N LEU A 251 10.13 19.26 -10.11
CA LEU A 251 9.90 18.95 -8.71
C LEU A 251 10.92 19.64 -7.80
N GLU A 252 12.21 19.56 -8.14
CA GLU A 252 13.27 20.19 -7.36
C GLU A 252 13.18 21.72 -7.39
N GLU A 253 12.82 22.32 -8.53
CA GLU A 253 12.57 23.77 -8.60
C GLU A 253 11.42 24.19 -7.68
N ALA A 254 10.30 23.49 -7.71
CA ALA A 254 9.16 23.77 -6.84
C ALA A 254 9.47 23.52 -5.36
N TYR A 255 10.25 22.47 -5.06
CA TYR A 255 10.70 22.16 -3.71
C TYR A 255 11.59 23.27 -3.14
N ASN A 256 12.61 23.70 -3.88
CA ASN A 256 13.51 24.76 -3.45
C ASN A 256 12.74 26.08 -3.24
N TYR A 257 11.84 26.42 -4.17
CA TYR A 257 10.99 27.60 -4.01
C TYR A 257 10.14 27.52 -2.74
N LEU A 258 9.53 26.36 -2.45
CA LEU A 258 8.74 26.16 -1.23
C LEU A 258 9.59 26.33 0.02
N MET A 259 10.78 25.75 0.06
CA MET A 259 11.69 25.86 1.21
C MET A 259 12.17 27.29 1.45
N GLU A 260 12.33 28.10 0.41
CA GLU A 260 12.73 29.51 0.52
C GLU A 260 11.59 30.43 1.00
N HIS A 261 10.34 30.10 0.69
CA HIS A 261 9.18 30.96 0.96
C HIS A 261 8.38 30.53 2.21
N LEU A 262 8.60 29.31 2.72
CA LEU A 262 8.03 28.90 4.00
C LEU A 262 8.63 29.70 5.17
N PRO A 263 7.83 30.04 6.19
CA PRO A 263 8.36 30.73 7.37
C PRO A 263 9.52 29.94 8.02
N PRO A 264 10.57 30.62 8.50
CA PRO A 264 11.74 29.95 9.05
C PRO A 264 11.37 29.08 10.26
N GLY A 265 11.87 27.85 10.30
CA GLY A 265 11.69 26.92 11.41
C GLY A 265 10.36 26.15 11.44
N VAL A 266 9.46 26.35 10.46
CA VAL A 266 8.20 25.59 10.39
C VAL A 266 8.38 24.20 9.79
N VAL A 267 9.36 24.02 8.90
CA VAL A 267 9.65 22.72 8.31
C VAL A 267 10.41 21.89 9.32
N ILE A 268 9.91 20.70 9.61
CA ILE A 268 10.51 19.79 10.58
C ILE A 268 10.98 18.50 9.91
N PRO A 269 12.08 17.91 10.39
CA PRO A 269 12.46 16.56 9.99
C PRO A 269 11.48 15.57 10.63
N PHE A 270 10.72 14.85 9.80
CA PHE A 270 9.86 13.77 10.27
C PHE A 270 10.50 12.41 10.01
N ILE A 271 10.70 11.64 11.08
CA ILE A 271 11.26 10.29 10.99
C ILE A 271 10.10 9.32 10.77
N LYS A 272 9.95 8.83 9.54
CA LYS A 272 8.87 7.89 9.15
C LYS A 272 8.99 6.51 9.81
N ASP A 273 10.22 6.06 10.03
CA ASP A 273 10.51 4.77 10.69
C ASP A 273 11.40 5.00 11.91
N PRO A 274 10.81 5.46 13.03
CA PRO A 274 11.56 5.74 14.24
C PRO A 274 12.09 4.47 14.90
N VAL A 275 11.46 3.31 14.65
CA VAL A 275 11.81 2.04 15.30
C VAL A 275 13.13 1.49 14.76
N THR A 276 13.31 1.50 13.43
CA THR A 276 14.54 1.00 12.81
C THR A 276 15.75 1.86 13.18
N GLN A 277 15.55 3.17 13.35
CA GLN A 277 16.62 4.10 13.72
C GLN A 277 16.84 4.21 15.24
N ALA A 278 15.89 3.73 16.06
CA ALA A 278 15.91 3.90 17.51
C ALA A 278 17.21 3.39 18.14
N ALA A 279 17.69 2.21 17.75
CA ALA A 279 18.90 1.64 18.34
C ALA A 279 20.13 2.53 18.12
N ALA A 280 20.34 2.98 16.88
CA ALA A 280 21.46 3.85 16.54
C ALA A 280 21.41 5.17 17.34
N GLN A 281 20.23 5.80 17.41
CA GLN A 281 20.05 7.06 18.14
C GLN A 281 20.25 6.89 19.65
N VAL A 282 19.77 5.79 20.24
CA VAL A 282 19.95 5.48 21.66
C VAL A 282 21.43 5.33 22.01
N TYR A 283 22.20 4.58 21.21
CA TYR A 283 23.64 4.43 21.46
C TYR A 283 24.44 5.70 21.17
N GLN A 284 24.03 6.50 20.17
CA GLN A 284 24.61 7.82 19.95
C GLN A 284 24.37 8.75 21.15
N LEU A 285 23.16 8.74 21.72
CA LEU A 285 22.84 9.50 22.94
C LEU A 285 23.68 9.01 24.12
N ALA A 286 23.82 7.69 24.30
CA ALA A 286 24.66 7.11 25.34
C ALA A 286 26.13 7.58 25.25
N GLN A 287 26.63 7.76 24.03
CA GLN A 287 28.02 8.18 23.75
C GLN A 287 28.19 9.71 23.68
N SER A 288 27.12 10.49 23.82
CA SER A 288 27.16 11.96 23.67
C SER A 288 27.98 12.68 24.75
N GLY A 289 28.34 12.01 25.84
CA GLY A 289 29.02 12.61 27.00
C GLY A 289 28.13 13.54 27.85
N SER A 290 26.86 13.74 27.45
CA SER A 290 25.89 14.53 28.22
C SER A 290 25.49 13.84 29.52
N SER A 291 24.97 14.60 30.50
CA SER A 291 24.44 14.02 31.75
C SER A 291 23.33 12.99 31.49
N LEU A 292 22.46 13.24 30.51
CA LEU A 292 21.46 12.28 30.08
C LEU A 292 22.11 11.05 29.42
N GLY A 293 23.09 11.27 28.53
CA GLY A 293 23.84 10.20 27.87
C GLY A 293 24.50 9.23 28.85
N GLN A 294 25.10 9.74 29.92
CA GLN A 294 25.69 8.90 30.98
C GLN A 294 24.64 8.01 31.68
N LYS A 295 23.46 8.56 31.97
CA LYS A 295 22.34 7.77 32.54
C LYS A 295 21.82 6.72 31.57
N VAL A 296 21.69 7.07 30.30
CA VAL A 296 21.29 6.15 29.23
C VAL A 296 22.32 5.02 29.08
N GLN A 297 23.62 5.36 29.11
CA GLN A 297 24.70 4.38 29.05
C GLN A 297 24.65 3.40 30.23
N ALA A 298 24.45 3.90 31.46
CA ALA A 298 24.30 3.04 32.63
C ALA A 298 23.07 2.11 32.53
N ALA A 299 21.94 2.63 32.06
CA ALA A 299 20.73 1.83 31.85
C ALA A 299 20.93 0.74 30.78
N LEU A 300 21.59 1.07 29.66
CA LEU A 300 21.93 0.12 28.61
C LEU A 300 22.86 -0.98 29.13
N HIS A 301 23.83 -0.64 29.97
CA HIS A 301 24.74 -1.62 30.56
C HIS A 301 23.98 -2.68 31.37
N ILE A 302 23.03 -2.26 32.22
CA ILE A 302 22.18 -3.17 33.01
C ILE A 302 21.36 -4.09 32.09
N LEU A 303 20.79 -3.54 31.02
CA LEU A 303 20.01 -4.33 30.05
C LEU A 303 20.88 -5.33 29.30
N GLU A 304 22.08 -4.94 28.90
CA GLU A 304 23.04 -5.81 28.20
C GLU A 304 23.56 -6.93 29.12
N GLU A 305 23.78 -6.65 30.40
CA GLU A 305 24.10 -7.65 31.41
C GLU A 305 22.96 -8.66 31.60
N ALA A 306 21.72 -8.18 31.75
CA ALA A 306 20.55 -9.02 31.87
C ALA A 306 20.36 -9.92 30.64
N LEU A 307 20.54 -9.37 29.43
CA LEU A 307 20.52 -10.11 28.16
C LEU A 307 21.70 -11.08 28.02
N GLY A 308 22.74 -10.94 28.84
CA GLY A 308 23.84 -11.91 28.94
C GLY A 308 23.58 -13.05 29.90
N GLN A 309 22.76 -12.83 30.92
CA GLN A 309 22.42 -13.83 31.93
C GLN A 309 21.17 -14.64 31.56
N TYR A 310 20.21 -14.02 30.87
CA TYR A 310 18.92 -14.63 30.54
C TYR A 310 18.69 -14.68 29.03
N SER A 311 18.13 -15.78 28.54
CA SER A 311 17.67 -15.86 27.16
C SER A 311 16.47 -14.92 26.97
N LEU A 312 16.28 -14.44 25.73
CA LEU A 312 15.19 -13.49 25.41
C LEU A 312 13.78 -14.02 25.72
N GLU A 313 13.59 -15.34 25.72
CA GLU A 313 12.31 -15.97 26.08
C GLU A 313 12.01 -15.91 27.59
N LYS A 314 13.02 -15.57 28.40
CA LYS A 314 12.92 -15.42 29.86
C LYS A 314 12.84 -13.96 30.30
N ILE A 315 12.89 -13.00 29.36
CA ILE A 315 12.82 -11.58 29.64
C ILE A 315 11.55 -11.00 29.01
N CYS A 316 10.68 -10.46 29.85
CA CYS A 316 9.47 -9.77 29.42
C CYS A 316 9.50 -8.31 29.87
N VAL A 317 9.17 -7.38 28.96
CA VAL A 317 9.00 -5.95 29.30
C VAL A 317 7.52 -5.63 29.39
N ALA A 318 7.09 -5.14 30.55
CA ALA A 318 5.74 -4.63 30.74
C ALA A 318 5.69 -3.13 30.47
N PHE A 319 4.68 -2.67 29.74
CA PHE A 319 4.47 -1.24 29.47
C PHE A 319 2.97 -0.90 29.46
N ASN A 320 2.64 0.33 29.88
CA ASN A 320 1.28 0.84 29.95
C ASN A 320 1.04 2.07 29.04
N GLY A 321 2.00 2.40 28.17
CA GLY A 321 1.96 3.57 27.28
C GLY A 321 2.44 4.88 27.92
N GLY A 322 2.80 4.88 29.21
CA GLY A 322 3.41 6.03 29.88
C GLY A 322 4.80 6.36 29.35
N LYS A 323 5.19 7.64 29.43
CA LYS A 323 6.48 8.16 28.97
C LYS A 323 7.70 7.38 29.48
N ASP A 324 7.72 6.99 30.74
CA ASP A 324 8.84 6.27 31.36
C ASP A 324 8.95 4.82 30.84
N CYS A 325 7.81 4.14 30.70
CA CYS A 325 7.77 2.79 30.13
C CYS A 325 8.15 2.79 28.64
N THR A 326 7.78 3.85 27.90
CA THR A 326 8.17 4.02 26.49
C THR A 326 9.68 4.22 26.36
N ALA A 327 10.30 5.02 27.25
CA ALA A 327 11.75 5.17 27.29
C ALA A 327 12.45 3.82 27.53
N LEU A 328 11.96 3.02 28.49
CA LEU A 328 12.47 1.67 28.75
C LEU A 328 12.32 0.76 27.52
N LEU A 329 11.20 0.84 26.80
CA LEU A 329 10.97 0.05 25.59
C LEU A 329 11.98 0.39 24.49
N HIS A 330 12.31 1.67 24.29
CA HIS A 330 13.35 2.09 23.35
C HIS A 330 14.74 1.58 23.75
N LEU A 331 15.10 1.65 25.03
CA LEU A 331 16.38 1.14 25.53
C LEU A 331 16.49 -0.38 25.37
N TYR A 332 15.43 -1.12 25.71
CA TYR A 332 15.38 -2.57 25.56
C TYR A 332 15.45 -3.00 24.10
N HIS A 333 14.66 -2.35 23.23
CA HIS A 333 14.71 -2.58 21.78
C HIS A 333 16.13 -2.37 21.23
N ALA A 334 16.78 -1.26 21.62
CA ALA A 334 18.15 -0.96 21.21
C ALA A 334 19.16 -2.03 21.65
N ALA A 335 19.10 -2.44 22.92
CA ALA A 335 19.99 -3.45 23.49
C ALA A 335 19.82 -4.83 22.82
N VAL A 336 18.58 -5.23 22.56
CA VAL A 336 18.28 -6.49 21.84
C VAL A 336 18.79 -6.43 20.40
N GLN A 337 18.52 -5.34 19.68
CA GLN A 337 18.95 -5.19 18.28
C GLN A 337 20.48 -5.23 18.14
N ARG A 338 21.22 -4.62 19.07
CA ARG A 338 22.70 -4.67 19.06
C ARG A 338 23.25 -6.07 19.33
N ARG A 339 22.64 -6.81 20.26
CA ARG A 339 23.13 -8.14 20.66
C ARG A 339 22.67 -9.25 19.71
N PHE A 340 21.52 -9.08 19.06
CA PHE A 340 20.90 -10.05 18.17
C PHE A 340 20.49 -9.36 16.85
N PRO A 341 21.45 -8.98 15.98
CA PRO A 341 21.17 -8.23 14.75
C PRO A 341 20.38 -9.03 13.70
N ASP A 342 20.59 -10.35 13.61
CA ASP A 342 19.96 -11.23 12.60
C ASP A 342 18.62 -11.85 13.05
N ARG A 343 17.94 -11.23 14.02
CA ARG A 343 16.84 -11.87 14.74
C ARG A 343 15.50 -11.74 14.00
N ASN A 344 14.81 -12.87 13.83
CA ASN A 344 13.37 -12.95 13.44
C ASN A 344 12.40 -13.10 14.63
N ALA A 345 12.90 -13.25 15.85
CA ALA A 345 12.08 -13.53 17.02
C ALA A 345 11.57 -12.24 17.68
N LYS A 346 10.27 -12.24 18.02
CA LYS A 346 9.54 -11.10 18.59
C LYS A 346 10.03 -10.80 20.02
N LEU A 347 9.99 -9.53 20.42
CA LEU A 347 10.18 -9.14 21.81
C LEU A 347 8.99 -9.64 22.63
N GLN A 348 9.24 -10.28 23.76
CA GLN A 348 8.17 -10.56 24.72
C GLN A 348 7.85 -9.27 25.46
N ALA A 349 6.68 -8.70 25.15
CA ALA A 349 6.20 -7.49 25.79
C ALA A 349 4.75 -7.67 26.25
N LEU A 350 4.47 -7.23 27.47
CA LEU A 350 3.12 -7.17 28.02
C LEU A 350 2.62 -5.72 27.92
N TYR A 351 1.73 -5.46 26.95
CA TYR A 351 1.07 -4.16 26.86
C TYR A 351 -0.18 -4.14 27.71
N ILE A 352 -0.15 -3.37 28.78
CA ILE A 352 -1.32 -3.13 29.62
C ILE A 352 -2.07 -1.96 28.98
N ARG A 353 -3.10 -2.28 28.18
CA ARG A 353 -4.01 -1.27 27.60
C ARG A 353 -4.91 -0.74 28.70
N ILE A 354 -4.72 0.50 29.11
CA ILE A 354 -5.57 1.10 30.14
C ILE A 354 -6.28 2.34 29.61
N VAL A 355 -7.61 2.35 29.74
CA VAL A 355 -8.46 3.49 29.38
C VAL A 355 -8.49 4.53 30.52
N SER A 356 -8.36 4.10 31.78
CA SER A 356 -7.83 4.89 32.92
C SER A 356 -7.55 3.91 34.09
N PRO A 357 -6.30 3.74 34.55
CA PRO A 357 -5.95 2.70 35.54
C PRO A 357 -6.35 3.01 36.97
N PHE A 358 -6.52 4.27 37.30
CA PHE A 358 -6.65 4.73 38.68
C PHE A 358 -7.65 5.87 38.73
N ALA A 359 -8.93 5.55 38.53
CA ALA A 359 -10.00 6.54 38.63
C ALA A 359 -9.96 7.28 39.97
N GLU A 360 -9.52 6.60 41.03
CA GLU A 360 -9.31 7.15 42.37
C GLU A 360 -8.16 8.15 42.43
N MET A 361 -7.10 7.98 41.63
CA MET A 361 -5.98 8.94 41.55
C MET A 361 -6.40 10.18 40.75
N GLU A 362 -7.22 9.99 39.72
CA GLU A 362 -7.80 11.05 38.91
C GLU A 362 -8.82 11.87 39.72
N GLN A 363 -9.67 11.18 40.49
CA GLN A 363 -10.56 11.75 41.49
C GLN A 363 -9.77 12.52 42.55
N PHE A 364 -8.69 11.95 43.08
CA PHE A 364 -7.82 12.61 44.06
C PHE A 364 -7.17 13.88 43.49
N MET A 365 -6.68 13.86 42.24
CA MET A 365 -6.16 15.06 41.59
C MET A 365 -7.25 16.13 41.40
N GLN A 366 -8.45 15.74 40.96
CA GLN A 366 -9.57 16.68 40.82
C GLN A 366 -10.00 17.28 42.18
N ASP A 367 -10.05 16.47 43.23
CA ASP A 367 -10.39 16.91 44.58
C ASP A 367 -9.31 17.81 45.19
N THR A 368 -8.04 17.60 44.82
CA THR A 368 -6.90 18.42 45.26
C THR A 368 -6.86 19.77 44.55
N ILE A 369 -7.24 19.84 43.27
CA ILE A 369 -7.34 21.10 42.51
C ILE A 369 -8.52 21.97 42.99
N ARG A 370 -9.55 21.36 43.59
CA ARG A 370 -10.75 22.06 44.11
C ARG A 370 -10.62 22.59 45.54
N ARG A 371 -9.55 22.25 46.27
CA ARG A 371 -9.23 22.77 47.60
C ARG A 371 -8.19 23.87 47.49
#